data_AF-A0A932HZ98-F1
#
_entry.id   AF-A0A932HZ98-F1
#
_cell.length_a   1.000
_cell.length_b   1.000
_cell.length_c   1.000
_cell.angle_alpha   90.00
_cell.angle_beta   90.00
_cell.angle_gamma   90.00
#
_symmetry.space_group_name_H-M   'P 1'
#
loop_
_entity.id
_entity.type
_entity.pdbx_description
1 polymer ?
#
loop_
_entity_poly.entity_id
_entity_poly.type
_entity_poly.pdbx_seq_one_letter_code
_entity_poly.pdbx_strand_id
1 'polypeptide(L)'
;MDGMPARGLGLLAIFCDLEARWHAEFREWLREEMFPARLAVGFCACASYDLVAGEGDDRSSSAPPFLTLYETPALADLYGEPYAALRRNRGERDRAFHQRMMGMERYTLAAASLPPAGRPGEESGLGPLAFVDRFDIRPADMDGFNVWYEAEYAPWCAMAPGFIRVRRYLAMEGAPRHFILHEFASEEFLDHKLWRAIRHEERWAPCAMTHGSPALYRRVAQLP
;
A
#
# COMPACT_ATOMS: atom_id res chain seq x y z
N MET A 1 19.07 25.03 -4.05
CA MET A 1 17.60 25.06 -4.07
C MET A 1 17.19 23.63 -3.76
N ASP A 2 17.16 23.32 -2.47
CA ASP A 2 16.99 21.94 -1.99
C ASP A 2 15.65 21.40 -2.46
N GLY A 3 15.73 20.37 -3.31
CA GLY A 3 14.57 19.68 -3.83
C GLY A 3 13.85 19.01 -2.67
N MET A 4 12.60 19.40 -2.44
CA MET A 4 11.67 18.57 -1.66
C MET A 4 11.77 17.12 -2.15
N PRO A 5 11.85 16.11 -1.28
CA PRO A 5 11.82 14.72 -1.72
C PRO A 5 10.53 14.54 -2.54
N ALA A 6 10.68 14.20 -3.82
CA ALA A 6 9.56 13.97 -4.71
C ALA A 6 8.76 12.79 -4.15
N ARG A 7 7.52 13.03 -3.72
CA ARG A 7 6.59 11.96 -3.40
C ARG A 7 6.36 11.15 -4.67
N GLY A 8 6.41 9.84 -4.54
CA GLY A 8 6.24 8.95 -5.68
C GLY A 8 4.81 8.97 -6.20
N LEU A 9 4.65 9.20 -7.50
CA LEU A 9 3.37 9.09 -8.19
C LEU A 9 3.07 7.64 -8.63
N GLY A 10 4.06 6.76 -8.56
CA GLY A 10 3.93 5.33 -8.77
C GLY A 10 4.04 4.53 -7.47
N LEU A 11 3.28 3.45 -7.37
CA LEU A 11 3.38 2.48 -6.29
C LEU A 11 3.34 1.06 -6.85
N LEU A 12 4.22 0.19 -6.39
CA LEU A 12 4.16 -1.24 -6.62
C LEU A 12 3.79 -1.93 -5.31
N ALA A 13 2.70 -2.68 -5.32
CA ALA A 13 2.24 -3.45 -4.17
C ALA A 13 2.30 -4.95 -4.50
N ILE A 14 2.90 -5.71 -3.59
CA ILE A 14 2.96 -7.17 -3.66
C ILE A 14 2.33 -7.74 -2.39
N PHE A 15 1.25 -8.49 -2.56
CA PHE A 15 0.69 -9.32 -1.50
C PHE A 15 1.12 -10.77 -1.73
N CYS A 16 1.45 -11.49 -0.67
CA CYS A 16 1.74 -12.91 -0.76
C CYS A 16 1.60 -13.61 0.60
N ASP A 17 1.64 -14.92 0.55
CA ASP A 17 1.88 -15.79 1.69
C ASP A 17 3.15 -16.63 1.47
N LEU A 18 3.75 -17.09 2.56
CA LEU A 18 4.85 -18.05 2.57
C LEU A 18 4.66 -19.00 3.75
N GLU A 19 5.18 -20.22 3.67
CA GLU A 19 5.18 -21.09 4.84
C GLU A 19 5.93 -20.44 6.02
N ALA A 20 5.42 -20.63 7.25
CA ALA A 20 5.93 -20.00 8.47
C ALA A 20 7.45 -20.11 8.67
N ARG A 21 8.03 -21.26 8.28
CA ARG A 21 9.48 -21.51 8.37
C ARG A 21 10.33 -20.52 7.56
N TRP A 22 9.77 -19.88 6.53
CA TRP A 22 10.47 -18.93 5.66
C TRP A 22 10.29 -17.47 6.07
N HIS A 23 9.41 -17.15 7.02
CA HIS A 23 9.03 -15.77 7.33
C HIS A 23 10.20 -14.89 7.78
N ALA A 24 11.10 -15.41 8.63
CA ALA A 24 12.25 -14.65 9.11
C ALA A 24 13.24 -14.35 7.96
N GLU A 25 13.60 -15.38 7.20
CA GLU A 25 14.54 -15.28 6.07
C GLU A 25 13.96 -14.42 4.94
N PHE A 26 12.65 -14.46 4.73
CA PHE A 26 11.95 -13.59 3.76
C PHE A 26 12.14 -12.11 4.08
N ARG A 27 11.96 -11.71 5.36
CA ARG A 27 12.16 -10.31 5.80
C ARG A 27 13.62 -9.88 5.71
N GLU A 28 14.55 -10.79 5.97
CA GLU A 28 15.99 -10.56 5.81
C GLU A 28 16.35 -10.35 4.33
N TRP A 29 15.95 -11.27 3.45
CA TRP A 29 16.14 -11.16 2.01
C TRP A 29 15.55 -9.87 1.43
N LEU A 30 14.38 -9.44 1.92
CA LEU A 30 13.79 -8.16 1.52
C LEU A 30 14.72 -6.98 1.82
N ARG A 31 15.31 -6.92 3.02
CA ARG A 31 16.20 -5.83 3.45
C ARG A 31 17.58 -5.87 2.79
N GLU A 32 18.13 -7.07 2.59
CA GLU A 32 19.50 -7.25 2.13
C GLU A 32 19.62 -7.20 0.61
N GLU A 33 18.64 -7.73 -0.11
CA GLU A 33 18.72 -7.87 -1.56
C GLU A 33 17.63 -7.08 -2.27
N MET A 34 16.37 -7.23 -1.84
CA MET A 34 15.27 -6.66 -2.62
C MET A 34 15.28 -5.14 -2.58
N PHE A 35 15.19 -4.56 -1.39
CA PHE A 35 15.07 -3.12 -1.23
C PHE A 35 16.31 -2.38 -1.77
N PRO A 36 17.56 -2.76 -1.45
CA PRO A 36 18.74 -2.05 -1.96
C PRO A 36 18.80 -2.07 -3.49
N ALA A 37 18.45 -3.19 -4.14
CA ALA A 37 18.44 -3.26 -5.60
C ALA A 37 17.41 -2.32 -6.22
N ARG A 38 16.23 -2.12 -5.59
CA ARG A 38 15.19 -1.21 -6.08
C ARG A 38 15.57 0.26 -5.88
N LEU A 39 16.14 0.58 -4.72
CA LEU A 39 16.65 1.92 -4.44
C LEU A 39 17.79 2.29 -5.40
N ALA A 40 18.67 1.34 -5.73
CA ALA A 40 19.76 1.55 -6.69
C ALA A 40 19.28 1.90 -8.11
N VAL A 41 18.04 1.54 -8.47
CA VAL A 41 17.42 1.89 -9.76
C VAL A 41 16.44 3.07 -9.68
N GLY A 42 16.45 3.80 -8.55
CA GLY A 42 15.72 5.06 -8.41
C GLY A 42 14.35 4.97 -7.74
N PHE A 43 14.03 3.86 -7.07
CA PHE A 43 12.83 3.82 -6.23
C PHE A 43 12.98 4.78 -5.06
N CYS A 44 11.87 5.40 -4.65
CA CYS A 44 11.83 6.42 -3.62
C CYS A 44 11.83 5.84 -2.21
N ALA A 45 11.16 4.69 -2.00
CA ALA A 45 11.03 4.03 -0.71
C ALA A 45 10.61 2.57 -0.86
N CYS A 46 11.00 1.73 0.11
CA CYS A 46 10.58 0.32 0.16
C CYS A 46 10.17 -0.06 1.58
N ALA A 47 9.05 -0.74 1.76
CA ALA A 47 8.66 -1.28 3.06
C ALA A 47 7.88 -2.60 2.94
N SER A 48 8.05 -3.46 3.93
CA SER A 48 7.29 -4.71 4.08
C SER A 48 6.56 -4.73 5.41
N TYR A 49 5.39 -5.35 5.39
CA TYR A 49 4.42 -5.34 6.46
C TYR A 49 3.83 -6.73 6.68
N ASP A 50 3.56 -7.03 7.95
CA ASP A 50 2.82 -8.20 8.38
C ASP A 50 1.35 -7.83 8.64
N LEU A 51 0.43 -8.73 8.32
CA LEU A 51 -0.98 -8.58 8.62
C LEU A 51 -1.21 -8.43 10.13
N VAL A 52 -1.97 -7.42 10.52
CA VAL A 52 -2.46 -7.27 11.90
C VAL A 52 -3.76 -8.03 12.03
N ALA A 53 -3.75 -9.10 12.83
CA ALA A 53 -4.96 -9.84 13.14
C ALA A 53 -6.02 -8.92 13.77
N GLY A 54 -7.28 -9.16 13.43
CA GLY A 54 -8.43 -8.48 14.00
C GLY A 54 -9.50 -9.49 14.38
N GLU A 55 -9.98 -9.43 15.61
CA GLU A 55 -11.21 -10.11 16.01
C GLU A 55 -12.35 -9.08 15.98
N GLY A 56 -13.38 -9.30 15.15
CA GLY A 56 -14.64 -8.56 15.23
C GLY A 56 -14.68 -7.16 14.60
N ASP A 57 -13.81 -6.85 13.65
CA ASP A 57 -13.87 -5.61 12.87
C ASP A 57 -14.15 -5.86 11.38
N ASP A 58 -14.44 -4.79 10.63
CA ASP A 58 -14.75 -4.85 9.19
C ASP A 58 -13.55 -5.28 8.30
N ARG A 59 -12.39 -5.64 8.87
CA ARG A 59 -11.24 -6.13 8.11
C ARG A 59 -11.44 -7.58 7.68
N SER A 60 -10.90 -7.88 6.51
CA SER A 60 -11.01 -9.20 5.90
C SER A 60 -10.16 -10.23 6.63
N SER A 61 -10.81 -11.32 7.06
CA SER A 61 -10.15 -12.48 7.68
C SER A 61 -9.30 -13.30 6.70
N SER A 62 -9.31 -12.95 5.42
CA SER A 62 -8.61 -13.66 4.35
C SER A 62 -7.56 -12.81 3.65
N ALA A 63 -7.17 -11.70 4.28
CA ALA A 63 -6.09 -10.86 3.80
C ALA A 63 -4.77 -11.65 3.73
N PRO A 64 -3.99 -11.50 2.64
CA PRO A 64 -2.67 -12.12 2.56
C PRO A 64 -1.79 -11.69 3.73
N PRO A 65 -0.99 -12.59 4.34
CA PRO A 65 -0.19 -12.28 5.53
C PRO A 65 0.90 -11.22 5.32
N PHE A 66 1.38 -11.06 4.09
CA PHE A 66 2.44 -10.12 3.77
C PHE A 66 2.00 -9.09 2.73
N LEU A 67 2.37 -7.85 2.97
CA LEU A 67 2.31 -6.74 2.02
C LEU A 67 3.70 -6.14 1.87
N THR A 68 4.19 -6.00 0.65
CA THR A 68 5.40 -5.22 0.34
C THR A 68 5.06 -4.08 -0.61
N LEU A 69 5.43 -2.88 -0.23
CA LEU A 69 5.18 -1.63 -0.95
C LEU A 69 6.51 -1.04 -1.43
N TYR A 70 6.50 -0.55 -2.66
CA TYR A 70 7.62 0.12 -3.29
C TYR A 70 7.12 1.41 -3.93
N GLU A 71 7.60 2.56 -3.45
CA GLU A 71 7.25 3.88 -3.99
C GLU A 71 8.23 4.26 -5.10
N THR A 72 7.73 4.75 -6.23
CA THR A 72 8.55 5.19 -7.38
C THR A 72 8.19 6.63 -7.77
N PRO A 73 9.15 7.42 -8.29
CA PRO A 73 8.89 8.81 -8.69
C PRO A 73 7.68 8.93 -9.62
N ALA A 74 7.58 8.03 -10.60
CA ALA A 74 6.46 7.93 -11.53
C ALA A 74 6.06 6.46 -11.78
N LEU A 75 4.84 6.27 -12.29
CA LEU A 75 4.38 4.97 -12.78
C LEU A 75 5.33 4.38 -13.84
N ALA A 76 5.86 5.24 -14.73
CA ALA A 76 6.70 4.81 -15.85
C ALA A 76 7.97 4.07 -15.40
N ASP A 77 8.48 4.33 -14.19
CA ASP A 77 9.65 3.66 -13.63
C ASP A 77 9.41 2.16 -13.43
N LEU A 78 8.15 1.75 -13.19
CA LEU A 78 7.73 0.34 -13.07
C LEU A 78 7.69 -0.39 -14.43
N TYR A 79 7.85 0.33 -15.53
CA TYR A 79 7.92 -0.18 -16.90
C TYR A 79 9.28 0.06 -17.56
N GLY A 80 10.17 0.79 -16.89
CA GLY A 80 11.49 1.15 -17.40
C GLY A 80 12.48 -0.01 -17.39
N GLU A 81 13.49 0.09 -18.26
CA GLU A 81 14.56 -0.90 -18.35
C GLU A 81 15.32 -1.13 -17.03
N PRO A 82 15.60 -0.11 -16.18
CA PRO A 82 16.28 -0.36 -14.90
C PRO A 82 15.56 -1.37 -14.01
N TYR A 83 14.23 -1.25 -13.86
CA TYR A 83 13.43 -2.19 -13.08
C TYR A 83 13.23 -3.54 -13.81
N ALA A 84 13.04 -3.52 -15.12
CA ALA A 84 12.92 -4.73 -15.93
C ALA A 84 14.19 -5.60 -15.86
N ALA A 85 15.38 -4.99 -15.86
CA ALA A 85 16.67 -5.67 -15.76
C ALA A 85 16.84 -6.42 -14.45
N LEU A 86 16.41 -5.85 -13.31
CA LEU A 86 16.43 -6.54 -12.00
C LEU A 86 15.62 -7.85 -12.04
N ARG A 87 14.45 -7.81 -12.69
CA ARG A 87 13.58 -8.99 -12.81
C ARG A 87 14.12 -10.04 -13.78
N ARG A 88 14.85 -9.61 -14.82
CA ARG A 88 15.48 -10.48 -15.82
C ARG A 88 16.70 -11.20 -15.24
N ASN A 89 17.49 -10.50 -14.43
CA ASN A 89 18.78 -10.95 -13.92
C ASN A 89 18.75 -11.25 -12.42
N ARG A 90 17.87 -12.17 -12.01
CA ARG A 90 17.71 -12.55 -10.60
C ARG A 90 18.85 -13.44 -10.12
N GLY A 91 19.36 -13.14 -8.94
CA GLY A 91 20.22 -14.06 -8.18
C GLY A 91 19.47 -15.33 -7.75
N GLU A 92 20.20 -16.32 -7.25
CA GLU A 92 19.62 -17.60 -6.85
C GLU A 92 18.65 -17.48 -5.67
N ARG A 93 19.01 -16.69 -4.62
CA ARG A 93 18.16 -16.46 -3.45
C ARG A 93 16.87 -15.72 -3.81
N ASP A 94 16.96 -14.67 -4.62
CA ASP A 94 15.81 -13.94 -5.18
C ASP A 94 14.84 -14.89 -5.93
N ARG A 95 15.37 -15.72 -6.82
CA ARG A 95 14.57 -16.69 -7.57
C ARG A 95 13.89 -17.70 -6.63
N ALA A 96 14.61 -18.21 -5.64
CA ALA A 96 14.07 -19.17 -4.67
C ALA A 96 12.92 -18.58 -3.85
N PHE A 97 13.03 -17.34 -3.38
CA PHE A 97 11.94 -16.70 -2.64
C PHE A 97 10.70 -16.46 -3.49
N HIS A 98 10.86 -15.98 -4.72
CA HIS A 98 9.71 -15.82 -5.62
C HIS A 98 9.00 -17.14 -5.92
N GLN A 99 9.72 -18.27 -5.95
CA GLN A 99 9.12 -19.61 -6.12
C GLN A 99 8.39 -20.12 -4.86
N ARG A 100 8.76 -19.62 -3.67
CA ARG A 100 8.12 -19.98 -2.39
C ARG A 100 6.86 -19.17 -2.09
N MET A 101 6.66 -18.03 -2.76
CA MET A 101 5.48 -17.20 -2.57
C MET A 101 4.22 -17.90 -3.05
N MET A 102 3.18 -17.90 -2.20
CA MET A 102 1.86 -18.45 -2.47
C MET A 102 0.86 -17.29 -2.60
N GLY A 103 -0.16 -17.47 -3.45
CA GLY A 103 -1.25 -16.50 -3.61
C GLY A 103 -0.76 -15.09 -3.97
N MET A 104 0.32 -14.97 -4.75
CA MET A 104 0.92 -13.67 -5.03
C MET A 104 -0.04 -12.78 -5.84
N GLU A 105 -0.38 -11.62 -5.30
CA GLU A 105 -1.12 -10.57 -5.99
C GLU A 105 -0.20 -9.37 -6.19
N ARG A 106 -0.02 -8.94 -7.45
CA ARG A 106 0.88 -7.85 -7.80
C ARG A 106 0.10 -6.71 -8.47
N TYR A 107 0.35 -5.49 -8.01
CA TYR A 107 -0.21 -4.27 -8.57
C TYR A 107 0.87 -3.32 -9.07
N THR A 108 0.63 -2.68 -10.21
CA THR A 108 1.26 -1.39 -10.57
C THR A 108 0.20 -0.31 -10.45
N LEU A 109 0.49 0.71 -9.65
CA LEU A 109 -0.49 1.67 -9.19
C LEU A 109 -0.05 3.08 -9.60
N ALA A 110 -0.96 3.84 -10.19
CA ALA A 110 -0.79 5.25 -10.50
C ALA A 110 -1.59 6.10 -9.52
N ALA A 111 -1.00 7.17 -8.99
CA ALA A 111 -1.70 8.09 -8.09
C ALA A 111 -2.94 8.68 -8.80
N ALA A 112 -4.11 8.56 -8.17
CA ALA A 112 -5.38 9.04 -8.70
C ALA A 112 -5.60 10.54 -8.41
N SER A 113 -4.99 11.03 -7.34
CA SER A 113 -4.95 12.43 -6.94
C SER A 113 -3.51 12.77 -6.59
N LEU A 114 -3.09 14.03 -6.80
CA LEU A 114 -1.80 14.48 -6.30
C LEU A 114 -1.81 14.37 -4.77
N PRO A 115 -0.75 13.83 -4.15
CA PRO A 115 -0.64 13.88 -2.70
C PRO A 115 -0.69 15.36 -2.26
N PRO A 116 -1.38 15.69 -1.16
CA PRO A 116 -1.36 17.05 -0.63
C PRO A 116 0.09 17.48 -0.42
N ALA A 117 0.37 18.77 -0.62
CA ALA A 117 1.70 19.34 -0.41
C ALA A 117 2.20 18.91 0.98
N GLY A 118 3.38 18.29 1.03
CA GLY A 118 3.91 17.75 2.28
C GLY A 118 4.06 18.85 3.32
N ARG A 119 3.76 18.52 4.58
CA ARG A 119 4.05 19.44 5.68
C ARG A 119 5.57 19.50 5.89
N PRO A 120 6.14 20.68 6.19
CA PRO A 120 7.55 20.76 6.59
C PRO A 120 7.82 19.81 7.76
N GLY A 121 8.79 18.90 7.61
CA GLY A 121 9.11 17.89 8.63
C GLY A 121 8.29 16.59 8.57
N GLU A 122 7.42 16.41 7.57
CA GLU A 122 6.77 15.12 7.34
C GLU A 122 7.80 14.08 6.89
N GLU A 123 7.86 12.95 7.59
CA GLU A 123 8.80 11.87 7.26
C GLU A 123 8.58 11.39 5.81
N SER A 124 9.68 11.29 5.06
CA SER A 124 9.70 10.62 3.77
C SER A 124 9.57 9.11 3.94
N GLY A 125 8.93 8.44 2.97
CA GLY A 125 8.79 6.98 2.97
C GLY A 125 7.45 6.50 3.53
N LEU A 126 7.28 5.18 3.63
CA LEU A 126 6.00 4.51 3.89
C LEU A 126 5.73 4.37 5.39
N GLY A 127 4.53 4.73 5.87
CA GLY A 127 4.17 4.80 7.30
C GLY A 127 4.19 3.45 8.04
N PRO A 128 4.17 3.45 9.40
CA PRO A 128 4.36 2.25 10.20
C PRO A 128 3.13 1.32 10.20
N LEU A 129 1.93 1.84 9.98
CA LEU A 129 0.73 1.06 9.73
C LEU A 129 0.16 1.40 8.36
N ALA A 130 -0.27 0.38 7.63
CA ALA A 130 -0.92 0.52 6.33
C ALA A 130 -2.30 -0.14 6.38
N PHE A 131 -3.37 0.66 6.31
CA PHE A 131 -4.73 0.17 6.13
C PHE A 131 -5.12 0.30 4.65
N VAL A 132 -5.42 -0.83 4.02
CA VAL A 132 -5.55 -0.93 2.57
C VAL A 132 -6.96 -1.35 2.17
N ASP A 133 -7.63 -0.47 1.43
CA ASP A 133 -8.88 -0.75 0.73
C ASP A 133 -8.60 -1.08 -0.74
N ARG A 134 -9.21 -2.17 -1.24
CA ARG A 134 -9.13 -2.65 -2.62
C ARG A 134 -10.54 -3.00 -3.09
N PHE A 135 -11.01 -2.32 -4.13
CA PHE A 135 -12.37 -2.52 -4.64
C PHE A 135 -12.52 -2.11 -6.10
N ASP A 136 -13.60 -2.57 -6.72
CA ASP A 136 -14.09 -2.04 -7.98
C ASP A 136 -15.33 -1.18 -7.73
N ILE A 137 -15.54 -0.18 -8.57
CA ILE A 137 -16.73 0.65 -8.57
C ILE A 137 -17.19 0.83 -10.01
N ARG A 138 -18.51 0.81 -10.22
CA ARG A 138 -19.06 0.97 -11.57
C ARG A 138 -18.81 2.41 -12.05
N PRO A 139 -18.57 2.63 -13.35
CA PRO A 139 -18.37 3.97 -13.88
C PRO A 139 -19.50 4.95 -13.52
N ALA A 140 -20.75 4.49 -13.46
CA ALA A 140 -21.91 5.32 -13.12
C ALA A 140 -21.91 5.84 -11.67
N ASP A 141 -21.23 5.16 -10.74
CA ASP A 141 -21.16 5.57 -9.32
C ASP A 141 -19.87 6.37 -9.02
N MET A 142 -18.95 6.46 -9.98
CA MET A 142 -17.61 7.02 -9.80
C MET A 142 -17.62 8.50 -9.42
N ASP A 143 -18.44 9.31 -10.08
CA ASP A 143 -18.50 10.75 -9.84
C ASP A 143 -19.00 11.05 -8.42
N GLY A 144 -20.05 10.35 -7.99
CA GLY A 144 -20.57 10.44 -6.63
C GLY A 144 -19.53 10.03 -5.59
N PHE A 145 -18.84 8.91 -5.83
CA PHE A 145 -17.74 8.48 -4.97
C PHE A 145 -16.61 9.50 -4.91
N ASN A 146 -16.17 10.05 -6.04
CA ASN A 146 -15.10 11.04 -6.10
C ASN A 146 -15.43 12.31 -5.32
N VAL A 147 -16.66 12.83 -5.49
CA VAL A 147 -17.12 14.03 -4.77
C VAL A 147 -17.14 13.77 -3.27
N TRP A 148 -17.76 12.68 -2.83
CA TRP A 148 -17.80 12.32 -1.41
C TRP A 148 -16.40 12.08 -0.84
N TYR A 149 -15.53 11.41 -1.60
CA TYR A 149 -14.18 11.08 -1.17
C TYR A 149 -13.38 12.35 -0.82
N GLU A 150 -13.38 13.33 -1.73
CA GLU A 150 -12.61 14.56 -1.56
C GLU A 150 -13.28 15.53 -0.58
N ALA A 151 -14.61 15.66 -0.61
CA ALA A 151 -15.33 16.64 0.22
C ALA A 151 -15.49 16.21 1.67
N GLU A 152 -15.61 14.91 1.93
CA GLU A 152 -16.00 14.38 3.24
C GLU A 152 -14.99 13.32 3.74
N TYR A 153 -14.78 12.24 2.99
CA TYR A 153 -14.01 11.08 3.46
C TYR A 153 -12.55 11.42 3.84
N ALA A 154 -11.77 12.01 2.93
CA ALA A 154 -10.37 12.32 3.19
C ALA A 154 -10.19 13.32 4.35
N PRO A 155 -10.99 14.41 4.44
CA PRO A 155 -11.01 15.28 5.61
C PRO A 155 -11.34 14.54 6.92
N TRP A 156 -12.32 13.64 6.92
CA TRP A 156 -12.69 12.88 8.12
C TRP A 156 -11.59 11.89 8.55
N CYS A 157 -10.93 11.23 7.59
CA CYS A 157 -9.76 10.39 7.87
C CYS A 157 -8.66 11.18 8.57
N ALA A 158 -8.43 12.44 8.15
CA ALA A 158 -7.42 13.31 8.76
C ALA A 158 -7.69 13.69 10.23
N MET A 159 -8.89 13.43 10.73
CA MET A 159 -9.27 13.65 12.13
C MET A 159 -9.11 12.39 13.00
N ALA A 160 -8.78 11.23 12.41
CA ALA A 160 -8.57 10.01 13.17
C ALA A 160 -7.24 10.05 13.96
N PRO A 161 -7.19 9.51 15.19
CA PRO A 161 -5.97 9.43 15.99
C PRO A 161 -4.84 8.74 15.22
N GLY A 162 -3.63 9.29 15.29
CA GLY A 162 -2.47 8.73 14.63
C GLY A 162 -2.49 8.79 13.10
N PHE A 163 -3.45 9.47 12.46
CA PHE A 163 -3.46 9.61 11.00
C PHE A 163 -2.21 10.33 10.49
N ILE A 164 -1.53 9.72 9.51
CA ILE A 164 -0.39 10.33 8.81
C ILE A 164 -0.90 10.91 7.49
N ARG A 165 -1.47 10.07 6.63
CA ARG A 165 -2.01 10.46 5.32
C ARG A 165 -2.88 9.38 4.70
N VAL A 166 -3.62 9.77 3.66
CA VAL A 166 -4.33 8.86 2.76
C VAL A 166 -3.87 9.12 1.33
N ARG A 167 -3.61 8.05 0.57
CA ARG A 167 -3.21 8.10 -0.83
C ARG A 167 -4.11 7.19 -1.65
N ARG A 168 -4.64 7.73 -2.75
CA ARG A 168 -5.54 7.00 -3.65
C ARG A 168 -4.81 6.66 -4.94
N TYR A 169 -4.99 5.44 -5.41
CA TYR A 169 -4.38 4.94 -6.62
C TYR A 169 -5.39 4.20 -7.50
N LEU A 170 -5.04 4.12 -8.79
CA LEU A 170 -5.67 3.23 -9.77
C LEU A 170 -4.66 2.18 -10.22
N ALA A 171 -5.10 0.92 -10.27
CA ALA A 171 -4.31 -0.17 -10.82
C ALA A 171 -4.23 -0.09 -12.33
N MET A 172 -3.00 -0.09 -12.85
CA MET A 172 -2.69 -0.30 -14.26
C MET A 172 -2.51 -1.80 -14.54
N GLU A 173 -1.96 -2.52 -13.56
CA GLU A 173 -1.95 -3.98 -13.47
C GLU A 173 -2.42 -4.41 -12.08
N GLY A 174 -3.03 -5.59 -12.01
CA GLY A 174 -3.68 -6.11 -10.81
C GLY A 174 -5.18 -5.77 -10.78
N ALA A 175 -5.92 -6.51 -9.95
CA ALA A 175 -7.35 -6.30 -9.73
C ALA A 175 -7.64 -6.52 -8.24
N PRO A 176 -8.57 -5.77 -7.64
CA PRO A 176 -9.48 -4.81 -8.26
C PRO A 176 -8.81 -3.46 -8.58
N ARG A 177 -9.51 -2.56 -9.29
CA ARG A 177 -8.91 -1.35 -9.89
C ARG A 177 -8.59 -0.24 -8.88
N HIS A 178 -9.40 -0.05 -7.85
CA HIS A 178 -9.20 1.04 -6.88
C HIS A 178 -8.40 0.55 -5.68
N PHE A 179 -7.45 1.39 -5.27
CA PHE A 179 -6.58 1.11 -4.14
C PHE A 179 -6.46 2.36 -3.28
N ILE A 180 -6.79 2.26 -1.99
CA ILE A 180 -6.63 3.36 -1.04
C ILE A 180 -5.69 2.91 0.07
N LEU A 181 -4.58 3.64 0.20
CA LEU A 181 -3.57 3.43 1.23
C LEU A 181 -3.74 4.48 2.32
N HIS A 182 -4.17 4.05 3.49
CA HIS A 182 -4.14 4.90 4.69
C HIS A 182 -2.91 4.54 5.50
N GLU A 183 -2.21 5.55 5.98
CA GLU A 183 -1.03 5.39 6.80
C GLU A 183 -1.29 6.01 8.17
N PHE A 184 -0.98 5.24 9.23
CA PHE A 184 -1.18 5.63 10.62
C PHE A 184 0.09 5.40 11.44
N ALA A 185 0.26 6.19 12.50
CA ALA A 185 1.34 6.08 13.48
C ALA A 185 1.07 5.03 14.56
N SER A 186 -0.21 4.79 14.90
CA SER A 186 -0.64 3.84 15.95
C SER A 186 -2.01 3.25 15.62
N GLU A 187 -2.39 2.16 16.30
CA GLU A 187 -3.67 1.46 16.11
C GLU A 187 -4.85 2.11 16.82
N GLU A 188 -4.65 3.24 17.50
CA GLU A 188 -5.68 3.95 18.28
C GLU A 188 -6.90 4.36 17.45
N PHE A 189 -6.75 4.51 16.13
CA PHE A 189 -7.86 4.81 15.24
C PHE A 189 -8.90 3.68 15.17
N LEU A 190 -8.53 2.41 15.39
CA LEU A 190 -9.44 1.26 15.24
C LEU A 190 -10.66 1.36 16.17
N ASP A 191 -10.43 1.84 17.39
CA ASP A 191 -11.49 2.00 18.40
C ASP A 191 -12.11 3.39 18.39
N HIS A 192 -11.62 4.29 17.55
CA HIS A 192 -12.10 5.65 17.50
C HIS A 192 -13.46 5.73 16.80
N LYS A 193 -14.45 6.33 17.48
CA LYS A 193 -15.83 6.48 17.00
C LYS A 193 -15.95 7.07 15.60
N LEU A 194 -15.08 8.03 15.25
CA LEU A 194 -15.09 8.66 13.93
C LEU A 194 -14.64 7.66 12.86
N TRP A 195 -13.59 6.89 13.12
CA TRP A 195 -13.12 5.90 12.15
C TRP A 195 -14.19 4.85 11.89
N ARG A 196 -14.78 4.30 12.95
CA ARG A 196 -15.90 3.35 12.83
C ARG A 196 -17.07 3.93 12.05
N ALA A 197 -17.46 5.18 12.33
CA ALA A 197 -18.53 5.84 11.58
C ALA A 197 -18.19 5.95 10.08
N ILE A 198 -16.99 6.44 9.73
CA ILE A 198 -16.51 6.55 8.35
C ILE A 198 -16.55 5.18 7.64
N ARG A 199 -16.20 4.10 8.35
CA ARG A 199 -16.18 2.73 7.78
C ARG A 199 -17.58 2.17 7.50
N HIS A 200 -18.60 2.66 8.20
CA HIS A 200 -19.99 2.25 8.01
C HIS A 200 -20.83 3.23 7.18
N GLU A 201 -20.22 4.24 6.56
CA GLU A 201 -20.91 5.17 5.67
C GLU A 201 -21.52 4.45 4.46
N GLU A 202 -22.80 4.69 4.18
CA GLU A 202 -23.55 4.02 3.09
C GLU A 202 -22.94 4.27 1.70
N ARG A 203 -22.17 5.34 1.55
CA ARG A 203 -21.51 5.70 0.29
C ARG A 203 -20.37 4.75 -0.09
N TRP A 204 -19.98 3.85 0.81
CA TRP A 204 -19.15 2.69 0.48
C TRP A 204 -19.93 1.58 -0.25
N ALA A 205 -21.27 1.54 -0.18
CA ALA A 205 -22.06 0.45 -0.75
C ALA A 205 -21.80 0.18 -2.26
N PRO A 206 -21.52 1.18 -3.12
CA PRO A 206 -21.17 0.93 -4.52
C PRO A 206 -19.77 0.31 -4.72
N CYS A 207 -18.92 0.33 -3.70
CA CYS A 207 -17.56 -0.18 -3.75
C CYS A 207 -17.57 -1.70 -3.48
N ALA A 208 -17.38 -2.48 -4.54
CA ALA A 208 -17.26 -3.93 -4.45
C ALA A 208 -15.91 -4.33 -3.84
N MET A 209 -15.85 -4.39 -2.51
CA MET A 209 -14.66 -4.86 -1.77
C MET A 209 -14.34 -6.30 -2.16
N THR A 210 -13.06 -6.58 -2.40
CA THR A 210 -12.61 -7.93 -2.76
C THR A 210 -12.21 -8.75 -1.54
N HIS A 211 -12.06 -10.06 -1.76
CA HIS A 211 -11.46 -10.95 -0.78
C HIS A 211 -10.09 -10.41 -0.32
N GLY A 212 -9.83 -10.46 0.98
CA GLY A 212 -8.61 -9.93 1.57
C GLY A 212 -8.54 -8.41 1.68
N SER A 213 -9.66 -7.68 1.60
CA SER A 213 -9.74 -6.23 1.83
C SER A 213 -11.08 -5.85 2.50
N PRO A 214 -11.13 -4.81 3.37
CA PRO A 214 -9.99 -4.03 3.86
C PRO A 214 -9.06 -4.83 4.76
N ALA A 215 -7.80 -4.40 4.89
CA ALA A 215 -6.82 -5.07 5.73
C ALA A 215 -5.84 -4.08 6.35
N LEU A 216 -5.43 -4.35 7.58
CA LEU A 216 -4.44 -3.56 8.31
C LEU A 216 -3.13 -4.32 8.39
N TYR A 217 -2.04 -3.65 8.09
CA TYR A 217 -0.70 -4.21 8.10
C TYR A 217 0.24 -3.36 8.97
N ARG A 218 1.18 -4.02 9.66
CA ARG A 218 2.22 -3.38 10.48
C ARG A 218 3.58 -3.55 9.86
N ARG A 219 4.31 -2.46 9.71
CA ARG A 219 5.63 -2.41 9.08
C ARG A 219 6.64 -3.21 9.89
N VAL A 220 7.37 -4.09 9.23
CA VAL A 220 8.40 -4.94 9.83
C VAL A 220 9.79 -4.75 9.21
N ALA A 221 9.85 -4.10 8.05
CA ALA A 221 11.08 -3.70 7.39
C ALA A 221 10.85 -2.45 6.54
N GLN A 222 11.84 -1.57 6.46
CA GLN A 222 11.84 -0.42 5.56
C GLN A 222 13.27 -0.04 5.18
N LEU A 223 13.45 0.49 3.96
CA LEU A 223 14.56 1.38 3.62
C LEU A 223 14.02 2.70 3.03
N PRO A 224 14.75 3.82 3.23
CA PRO A 224 14.32 5.15 2.79
C PRO A 224 13.87 5.17 1.35
#